data_AF-A0A3P7LF13-F1
#
_entry.id   AF-A0A3P7LF13-F1
#
_cell.length_a   1.000
_cell.length_b   1.000
_cell.length_c   1.000
_cell.angle_alpha   90.00
_cell.angle_beta   90.00
_cell.angle_gamma   90.00
#
_symmetry.space_group_name_H-M   'P 1'
#
loop_
_entity.id
_entity.type
_entity.pdbx_description
1 polymer ?
#
loop_
_entity_poly.entity_id
_entity_poly.type
_entity_poly.pdbx_seq_one_letter_code
_entity_poly.pdbx_strand_id
1 'polypeptide(L)'
;MPVKNATRADPRIHVAYLTTSSEGWSMMEQGQVKGPLMFFHLKQFLRRSFDVGANRADLEIREVRRFERQFELPSHNQMIMKVRAETSIGFEDYTAFYKRVMG
;
A
#
# COMPACT_ATOMS: atom_id res chain seq x y z
N MET A 1 -27.05 24.30 21.35
CA MET A 1 -27.06 23.94 19.93
C MET A 1 -27.07 22.42 19.81
N PRO A 2 -28.07 21.79 19.16
CA PRO A 2 -28.04 20.35 18.97
C PRO A 2 -27.09 20.01 17.82
N VAL A 3 -26.06 19.22 18.10
CA VAL A 3 -25.12 18.70 17.10
C VAL A 3 -25.87 17.70 16.22
N LYS A 4 -26.30 18.14 15.03
CA LYS A 4 -26.94 17.28 14.02
C LYS A 4 -25.93 16.22 13.54
N ASN A 5 -26.27 14.94 13.76
CA ASN A 5 -25.72 13.73 13.13
C ASN A 5 -24.45 13.10 13.72
N ALA A 6 -24.39 12.88 15.03
CA ALA A 6 -23.37 12.00 15.64
C ALA A 6 -23.72 10.48 15.62
N THR A 7 -24.85 10.07 15.00
CA THR A 7 -25.36 8.69 15.05
C THR A 7 -25.07 7.84 13.81
N ARG A 8 -24.41 8.38 12.77
CA ARG A 8 -24.03 7.58 11.61
C ARG A 8 -22.65 6.97 11.86
N ALA A 9 -22.62 5.68 12.17
CA ALA A 9 -21.37 4.92 12.23
C ALA A 9 -20.60 5.13 10.92
N ASP A 10 -19.31 5.48 11.01
CA ASP A 10 -18.48 5.63 9.83
C ASP A 10 -18.40 4.27 9.13
N PRO A 11 -18.91 4.13 7.89
CA PRO A 11 -18.93 2.84 7.18
C PRO A 11 -17.53 2.38 6.74
N ARG A 12 -16.47 3.15 7.03
CA ARG A 12 -15.10 2.85 6.63
C ARG A 12 -14.49 1.79 7.54
N ILE A 13 -14.00 0.73 6.92
CA ILE A 13 -13.25 -0.32 7.61
C ILE A 13 -11.78 0.07 7.58
N HIS A 14 -11.16 0.25 8.75
CA HIS A 14 -9.72 0.50 8.84
C HIS A 14 -8.94 -0.81 8.67
N VAL A 15 -7.92 -0.78 7.84
CA VAL A 15 -7.09 -1.95 7.54
C VAL A 15 -5.62 -1.57 7.69
N ALA A 16 -4.85 -2.47 8.29
CA ALA A 16 -3.40 -2.44 8.31
C ALA A 16 -2.87 -3.52 7.36
N TYR A 17 -1.86 -3.19 6.56
CA TYR A 17 -1.23 -4.11 5.63
C TYR A 17 0.27 -4.19 5.90
N LEU A 18 0.73 -5.40 6.19
CA LEU A 18 2.12 -5.70 6.52
C LEU A 18 2.74 -6.44 5.33
N THR A 19 3.73 -5.82 4.70
CA THR A 19 4.47 -6.43 3.60
C THR A 19 5.90 -6.72 4.06
N THR A 20 6.39 -7.92 3.79
CA THR A 20 7.81 -8.26 3.91
C THR A 20 8.29 -8.72 2.55
N SER A 21 9.29 -8.03 2.02
CA SER A 21 9.88 -8.32 0.72
C SER A 21 11.08 -9.26 0.87
N SER A 22 11.26 -10.12 -0.14
CA SER A 22 12.46 -10.93 -0.32
C SER A 22 13.72 -10.08 -0.51
N GLU A 23 13.57 -8.80 -0.91
CA GLU A 23 14.66 -7.83 -1.03
C GLU A 23 15.18 -7.32 0.32
N GLY A 24 14.63 -7.80 1.45
CA GLY A 24 15.16 -7.48 2.77
C GLY A 24 14.59 -6.21 3.39
N TRP A 25 13.35 -5.84 3.05
CA TRP A 25 12.62 -4.76 3.71
C TRP A 25 11.23 -5.20 4.15
N SER A 26 10.71 -4.51 5.16
CA SER A 26 9.35 -4.64 5.64
C SER A 26 8.69 -3.27 5.68
N MET A 27 7.41 -3.20 5.33
CA MET A 27 6.61 -1.99 5.44
C MET A 27 5.29 -2.28 6.13
N MET A 28 4.85 -1.30 6.92
CA MET A 28 3.50 -1.23 7.46
C MET A 28 2.78 -0.10 6.76
N GLU A 29 1.65 -0.43 6.17
CA GLU A 29 0.72 0.51 5.57
C GLU A 29 -0.59 0.49 6.36
N GLN A 30 -1.27 1.62 6.43
CA GLN A 30 -2.58 1.73 7.04
C GLN A 30 -3.49 2.51 6.11
N GLY A 31 -4.74 2.09 6.05
CA GLY A 31 -5.75 2.91 5.43
C GLY A 31 -7.14 2.35 5.64
N GLN A 32 -7.96 2.42 4.59
CA GLN A 32 -9.38 2.17 4.71
C GLN A 32 -9.96 1.54 3.46
N VAL A 33 -11.03 0.77 3.65
CA VAL A 33 -11.84 0.21 2.58
C VAL A 33 -13.13 1.00 2.46
N LYS A 34 -13.48 1.36 1.22
CA LYS A 34 -14.74 2.04 0.88
C LYS A 34 -15.31 1.44 -0.41
N GLY A 35 -16.29 0.55 -0.26
CA GLY A 35 -16.88 -0.15 -1.40
C GLY A 35 -15.84 -1.01 -2.14
N PRO A 36 -15.70 -0.90 -3.47
CA PRO A 36 -14.73 -1.67 -4.25
C PRO A 36 -13.30 -1.08 -4.20
N LEU A 37 -13.08 -0.04 -3.41
CA LEU A 37 -11.79 0.66 -3.32
C LEU A 37 -11.15 0.39 -1.96
N MET A 38 -9.87 0.02 -1.99
CA MET A 38 -8.99 -0.01 -0.81
C MET A 38 -7.86 0.96 -1.02
N PHE A 39 -7.54 1.73 0.00
CA PHE A 39 -6.49 2.74 -0.06
C PHE A 39 -5.62 2.64 1.18
N PHE A 40 -4.31 2.76 0.98
CA PHE A 40 -3.29 2.56 1.98
C PHE A 40 -2.23 3.65 1.87
N HIS A 41 -1.75 4.08 3.03
CA HIS A 41 -0.60 4.97 3.18
C HIS A 41 0.48 4.30 4.03
N LEU A 42 1.73 4.58 3.70
CA LEU A 42 2.87 4.21 4.52
C LEU A 42 2.74 4.75 5.95
N LYS A 43 2.95 3.87 6.91
CA LYS A 43 3.11 4.23 8.33
C LYS A 43 4.53 4.03 8.80
N GLN A 44 5.15 2.94 8.38
CA GLN A 44 6.52 2.65 8.76
C GLN A 44 7.20 1.84 7.67
N PHE A 45 8.45 2.18 7.40
CA PHE A 45 9.34 1.43 6.54
C PHE A 45 10.55 0.98 7.36
N LEU A 46 10.88 -0.30 7.28
CA LEU A 46 11.96 -0.95 8.02
C LEU A 46 12.84 -1.72 7.04
N ARG A 47 14.08 -1.26 6.86
CA ARG A 47 15.11 -2.04 6.17
C ARG A 47 15.65 -3.09 7.15
N ARG A 48 15.85 -4.33 6.70
CA ARG A 48 16.56 -5.33 7.52
C ARG A 48 18.00 -4.90 7.73
N SER A 49 18.50 -5.08 8.95
CA SER A 49 19.85 -4.74 9.38
C SER A 49 20.89 -5.85 9.16
N PHE A 50 20.48 -7.00 8.62
CA PHE A 50 21.37 -8.15 8.43
C PHE A 50 21.23 -8.71 7.00
N ASP A 51 22.34 -8.66 6.25
CA ASP A 51 22.47 -9.20 4.90
C ASP A 51 22.68 -10.72 4.93
N VAL A 52 21.93 -11.43 4.09
CA VAL A 52 22.29 -12.79 3.66
C VAL A 52 22.52 -12.73 2.14
N GLY A 53 23.77 -12.54 1.74
CA GLY A 53 24.18 -12.65 0.33
C GLY A 53 24.25 -11.30 -0.38
N ALA A 54 25.40 -10.65 -0.25
CA ALA A 54 25.78 -9.47 -1.01
C ALA A 54 25.73 -9.77 -2.53
N ASN A 55 24.75 -9.19 -3.22
CA ASN A 55 24.92 -8.74 -4.60
C ASN A 55 24.44 -7.29 -4.66
N ARG A 56 25.41 -6.39 -4.81
CA ARG A 56 25.29 -4.94 -4.91
C ARG A 56 24.58 -4.51 -6.21
N ALA A 57 23.34 -4.94 -6.38
CA ALA A 57 22.36 -4.23 -7.16
C ALA A 57 21.46 -3.53 -6.14
N ASP A 58 22.00 -2.48 -5.53
CA ASP A 58 21.31 -1.57 -4.62
C ASP A 58 20.13 -0.97 -5.39
N LEU A 59 18.97 -1.63 -5.35
CA LEU A 59 17.71 -0.95 -5.48
C LEU A 59 17.69 0.08 -4.35
N GLU A 60 17.70 1.36 -4.72
CA GLU A 60 17.65 2.53 -3.86
C GLU A 60 16.33 2.64 -3.07
N ILE A 61 15.89 1.55 -2.43
CA ILE A 61 14.85 1.57 -1.39
C ILE A 61 15.43 2.16 -0.09
N ARG A 62 16.34 3.12 -0.23
CA ARG A 62 16.99 3.85 0.85
C ARG A 62 16.18 5.10 1.21
N GLU A 63 15.28 5.57 0.34
CA GLU A 63 14.59 6.85 0.54
C GLU A 63 13.11 6.83 0.14
N VAL A 64 12.38 5.73 0.34
CA VAL A 64 10.90 5.78 0.21
C VAL A 64 10.33 6.63 1.36
N ARG A 65 10.06 7.91 1.10
CA ARG A 65 9.51 8.88 2.06
C ARG A 65 8.01 8.75 2.20
N ARG A 66 7.34 8.46 1.09
CA ARG A 66 5.90 8.20 1.03
C ARG A 66 5.66 7.02 0.13
N PHE A 67 4.71 6.19 0.53
CA PHE A 67 4.21 5.10 -0.29
C PHE A 67 2.69 5.10 -0.17
N GLU A 68 2.03 5.07 -1.31
CA GLU A 68 0.58 5.02 -1.42
C GLU A 68 0.22 3.82 -2.29
N ARG A 69 -0.75 3.03 -1.83
CA ARG A 69 -1.28 1.91 -2.58
C ARG A 69 -2.79 1.97 -2.64
N GLN A 70 -3.32 1.74 -3.82
CA GLN A 70 -4.74 1.64 -4.05
C GLN A 70 -5.06 0.34 -4.77
N PHE A 71 -6.07 -0.37 -4.29
CA PHE A 71 -6.71 -1.45 -5.02
C PHE A 71 -8.11 -1.03 -5.42
N GLU A 72 -8.44 -1.29 -6.68
CA GLU A 72 -9.79 -1.13 -7.21
C GLU A 72 -10.26 -2.49 -7.68
N LEU A 73 -11.50 -2.86 -7.35
CA LEU A 73 -12.19 -4.03 -7.93
C LEU A 73 -13.33 -3.56 -8.84
N PRO A 74 -13.06 -3.22 -10.12
CA PRO A 74 -14.09 -2.77 -11.04
C PRO A 74 -15.18 -3.82 -11.28
N SER A 75 -14.83 -5.11 -11.18
CA SER A 75 -15.74 -6.23 -11.32
C SER A 75 -15.26 -7.42 -10.50
N HIS A 76 -16.07 -8.47 -10.40
CA HIS A 76 -15.68 -9.71 -9.73
C HIS A 76 -14.38 -10.32 -10.32
N ASN A 77 -14.16 -10.17 -11.63
CA ASN A 77 -13.05 -10.83 -12.34
C ASN A 77 -11.83 -9.94 -12.58
N GLN A 78 -11.86 -8.69 -12.15
CA GLN A 78 -10.81 -7.71 -12.44
C GLN A 78 -10.39 -6.97 -11.18
N MET A 79 -9.09 -6.75 -11.04
CA MET A 79 -8.52 -5.90 -9.99
C MET A 79 -7.44 -5.02 -10.60
N ILE A 80 -7.42 -3.76 -10.19
CA ILE A 80 -6.40 -2.78 -10.56
C ILE A 80 -5.64 -2.43 -9.30
N MET A 81 -4.32 -2.56 -9.33
CA MET A 81 -3.44 -2.07 -8.27
C MET A 81 -2.69 -0.84 -8.80
N LYS A 82 -2.74 0.25 -8.06
CA LYS A 82 -1.94 1.45 -8.31
C LYS A 82 -1.05 1.66 -7.11
N VAL A 83 0.22 1.92 -7.35
CA VAL A 83 1.22 2.22 -6.34
C VAL A 83 1.90 3.51 -6.76
N ARG A 84 2.15 4.36 -5.77
CA ARG A 84 2.95 5.57 -5.91
C ARG A 84 3.95 5.64 -4.77
N ALA A 85 5.21 5.88 -5.10
CA ALA A 85 6.28 6.08 -4.14
C ALA A 85 6.94 7.44 -4.35
N GLU A 86 7.29 8.11 -3.24
CA GLU A 86 8.18 9.27 -3.24
C GLU A 86 9.56 8.79 -2.81
N THR A 87 10.54 8.91 -3.69
CA THR A 87 11.93 8.54 -3.49
C THR A 87 12.81 9.79 -3.32
N SER A 88 14.11 9.58 -3.12
CA SER A 88 15.14 10.64 -3.16
C SER A 88 15.16 11.43 -4.47
N ILE A 89 14.88 10.74 -5.57
CA ILE A 89 15.03 11.25 -6.93
C ILE A 89 13.72 11.78 -7.53
N GLY A 90 12.57 11.47 -6.94
CA GLY A 90 11.27 11.98 -7.40
C GLY A 90 10.09 11.09 -7.03
N PHE A 91 9.07 11.11 -7.87
CA PHE A 91 7.90 10.23 -7.74
C PHE A 91 7.99 9.09 -8.76
N GLU A 92 7.71 7.89 -8.28
CA GLU A 92 7.57 6.69 -9.11
C GLU A 92 6.16 6.15 -8.99
N ASP A 93 5.55 5.82 -10.12
CA ASP A 93 4.20 5.31 -10.20
C ASP A 93 4.20 3.94 -10.91
N TYR A 94 3.43 3.00 -10.39
CA TYR A 94 3.24 1.68 -10.98
C TYR A 94 1.76 1.30 -10.99
N THR A 95 1.28 0.79 -12.12
CA THR A 95 -0.09 0.28 -12.26
C THR A 95 -0.06 -1.14 -12.79
N ALA A 96 -0.75 -2.05 -12.11
CA ALA A 96 -0.92 -3.43 -12.52
C ALA A 96 -2.41 -3.79 -12.67
N PHE A 97 -2.70 -4.58 -13.70
CA PHE A 97 -4.03 -5.10 -14.00
C PHE A 97 -4.03 -6.60 -13.78
N TYR A 98 -4.93 -7.07 -12.92
CA TYR A 98 -5.08 -8.48 -12.57
C TYR A 98 -6.43 -9.00 -13.05
N LYS A 99 -6.43 -10.26 -13.50
CA LYS A 99 -7.62 -11.02 -13.83
C LYS A 99 -7.74 -12.19 -12.85
N ARG A 100 -8.95 -12.44 -12.35
CA ARG A 100 -9.25 -13.63 -11.53
C ARG A 100 -9.06 -14.88 -12.38
N VAL A 101 -8.19 -15.78 -11.95
CA VAL A 101 -7.95 -17.09 -12.59
C VAL A 101 -8.62 -18.22 -11.79
N MET A 102 -8.76 -18.05 -10.47
CA MET A 102 -9.42 -18.98 -9.58
C MET A 102 -10.32 -18.21 -8.58
N GLY A 103 -11.49 -18.77 -8.29
CA GLY A 103 -12.47 -18.23 -7.35
C GLY A 103 -13.75 -19.05 -7.34
#